data_AF-A0A352CCV0-F1
#
_entry.id   AF-A0A352CCV0-F1
#
_cell.length_a   1.000
_cell.length_b   1.000
_cell.length_c   1.000
_cell.angle_alpha   90.00
_cell.angle_beta   90.00
_cell.angle_gamma   90.00
#
_symmetry.space_group_name_H-M   'P 1'
#
loop_
_entity.id
_entity.type
_entity.pdbx_description
1 polymer ?
#
loop_
_entity_poly.entity_id
_entity_poly.type
_entity_poly.pdbx_seq_one_letter_code
_entity_poly.pdbx_strand_id
1 'polypeptide(L)'
;MLEEIPAEDLKAGQCALVLWTRSQPTARVFFAVNTPQQEARIKLSGRKRVLTFQEADGELIFGHAATTIYTDDALTLTTRLQIEPRSGLVGGALAPEGVLELKDQAGWSAIIPVSGLIACAPNR
;
A
#
# COMPACT_ATOMS: atom_id res chain seq x y z
N MET A 1 14.50 -7.00 -4.93
CA MET A 1 13.07 -7.23 -5.23
C MET A 1 12.28 -7.09 -3.94
N LEU A 2 11.01 -6.67 -4.00
CA LEU A 2 10.14 -6.68 -2.82
C LEU A 2 9.98 -8.11 -2.28
N GLU A 3 9.85 -8.20 -0.97
CA GLU A 3 9.69 -9.45 -0.24
C GLU A 3 8.41 -9.44 0.58
N GLU A 4 7.94 -10.63 0.95
CA GLU A 4 6.75 -10.78 1.77
C GLU A 4 6.89 -10.09 3.14
N ILE A 5 5.84 -9.37 3.54
CA ILE A 5 5.66 -8.81 4.88
C ILE A 5 4.59 -9.59 5.65
N PRO A 6 4.70 -9.70 6.99
CA PRO A 6 3.71 -10.38 7.81
C PRO A 6 2.36 -9.65 7.79
N ALA A 7 1.31 -10.32 8.27
CA ALA A 7 0.01 -9.67 8.49
C ALA A 7 0.14 -8.72 9.67
N GLU A 8 -0.66 -7.65 9.66
CA GLU A 8 -0.68 -6.67 10.73
C GLU A 8 -2.13 -6.42 11.18
N ASP A 9 -2.30 -6.26 12.50
CA ASP A 9 -3.60 -6.01 13.11
C ASP A 9 -4.02 -4.55 12.94
N LEU A 10 -5.33 -4.34 12.79
CA LEU A 10 -5.94 -3.01 12.73
C LEU A 10 -6.61 -2.68 14.06
N LYS A 11 -6.37 -1.46 14.55
CA LYS A 11 -7.14 -0.89 15.67
C LYS A 11 -8.52 -0.48 15.16
N ALA A 12 -9.50 -0.42 16.07
CA ALA A 12 -10.85 0.04 15.74
C ALA A 12 -10.82 1.40 15.03
N GLY A 13 -11.57 1.51 13.93
CA GLY A 13 -11.64 2.72 13.10
C GLY A 13 -10.53 2.89 12.07
N GLN A 14 -9.53 2.00 12.07
CA GLN A 14 -8.46 2.03 11.07
C GLN A 14 -8.85 1.28 9.80
N CYS A 15 -8.48 1.86 8.66
CA CYS A 15 -8.56 1.25 7.34
C CYS A 15 -7.15 1.09 6.78
N ALA A 16 -6.80 -0.13 6.39
CA ALA A 16 -5.51 -0.42 5.78
C ALA A 16 -5.64 -0.82 4.32
N LEU A 17 -4.75 -0.26 3.51
CA LEU A 17 -4.45 -0.71 2.17
C LEU A 17 -3.39 -1.82 2.25
N VAL A 18 -3.72 -2.98 1.70
CA VAL A 18 -2.84 -4.14 1.63
C VAL A 18 -2.70 -4.54 0.17
N LEU A 19 -1.47 -4.70 -0.30
CA LEU A 19 -1.18 -5.09 -1.69
C LEU A 19 -0.35 -6.36 -1.75
N TRP A 20 -0.68 -7.18 -2.75
CA TRP A 20 0.00 -8.41 -3.09
C TRP A 20 0.55 -8.34 -4.50
N THR A 21 1.68 -8.99 -4.74
CA THR A 21 2.22 -9.16 -6.10
C THR A 21 1.28 -10.00 -6.96
N ARG A 22 1.21 -9.71 -8.26
CA ARG A 22 0.48 -10.56 -9.23
C ARG A 22 1.33 -11.71 -9.78
N SER A 23 2.62 -11.77 -9.45
CA SER A 23 3.50 -12.91 -9.76
C SER A 23 3.17 -14.13 -8.90
N GLN A 24 3.58 -15.32 -9.34
CA GLN A 24 3.49 -16.55 -8.54
C GLN A 24 4.86 -16.93 -7.97
N PRO A 25 4.97 -17.28 -6.67
CA PRO A 25 3.90 -17.23 -5.67
C PRO A 25 3.49 -15.78 -5.34
N THR A 26 2.21 -15.59 -5.00
CA THR A 26 1.66 -14.31 -4.57
C THR A 26 2.26 -13.94 -3.21
N ALA A 27 2.75 -12.71 -3.04
CA ALA A 27 3.34 -12.24 -1.79
C ALA A 27 2.71 -10.92 -1.36
N ARG A 28 2.36 -10.78 -0.08
CA ARG A 28 1.96 -9.48 0.50
C ARG A 28 3.20 -8.61 0.62
N VAL A 29 3.25 -7.49 -0.07
CA VAL A 29 4.49 -6.68 -0.18
C VAL A 29 4.34 -5.24 0.31
N PHE A 30 3.12 -4.80 0.58
CA PHE A 30 2.83 -3.44 1.00
C PHE A 30 1.68 -3.42 2.01
N PHE A 31 1.82 -2.56 3.01
CA PHE A 31 0.80 -2.27 4.02
C PHE A 31 0.85 -0.79 4.39
N ALA A 32 -0.28 -0.11 4.34
CA ALA A 32 -0.42 1.27 4.82
C ALA A 32 -1.73 1.44 5.57
N VAL A 33 -1.73 2.23 6.65
CA VAL A 33 -2.90 2.50 7.49
C VAL A 33 -3.24 3.98 7.45
N ASN A 34 -4.53 4.32 7.41
CA ASN A 34 -5.05 5.69 7.48
C ASN A 34 -4.86 6.36 8.87
N THR A 35 -3.63 6.40 9.36
CA THR A 35 -3.23 7.07 10.60
C THR A 35 -2.75 8.49 10.33
N PRO A 36 -2.69 9.39 11.34
CA PRO A 36 -2.11 10.72 11.15
C PRO A 36 -0.68 10.71 10.58
N GLN A 37 0.11 9.68 10.89
CA GLN A 37 1.48 9.51 10.39
C GLN A 37 1.53 9.06 8.92
N GLN A 38 0.46 8.45 8.41
CA GLN A 38 0.33 7.96 7.03
C GLN A 38 1.58 7.20 6.52
N GLU A 39 2.00 6.16 7.24
CA GLU A 39 3.18 5.38 6.87
C GLU A 39 2.84 4.20 5.97
N ALA A 40 3.74 3.91 5.03
CA ALA A 40 3.75 2.67 4.26
C ALA A 40 4.87 1.74 4.72
N ARG A 41 4.58 0.44 4.78
CA ARG A 41 5.51 -0.61 5.22
C ARG A 41 5.77 -1.56 4.07
N ILE A 42 7.05 -1.82 3.81
CA ILE A 42 7.51 -2.78 2.80
C ILE A 42 8.72 -3.57 3.34
N LYS A 43 9.11 -4.63 2.62
CA LYS A 43 10.42 -5.28 2.79
C LYS A 43 11.18 -5.29 1.48
N LEU A 44 12.40 -4.76 1.50
CA LEU A 44 13.29 -4.65 0.35
C LEU A 44 14.72 -4.97 0.77
N SER A 45 15.36 -5.90 0.07
CA SER A 45 16.76 -6.30 0.30
C SER A 45 17.01 -6.78 1.74
N GLY A 46 16.12 -7.62 2.24
CA GLY A 46 16.13 -8.21 3.58
C GLY A 46 15.69 -7.25 4.69
N ARG A 47 15.46 -5.97 4.39
CA ARG A 47 15.18 -4.92 5.38
C ARG A 47 13.73 -4.49 5.32
N LYS A 48 13.09 -4.41 6.49
CA LYS A 48 11.81 -3.71 6.64
C LYS A 48 12.06 -2.22 6.49
N ARG A 49 11.21 -1.54 5.73
CA ARG A 49 11.23 -0.08 5.58
C ARG A 49 9.87 0.47 5.97
N VAL A 50 9.92 1.61 6.64
CA VAL A 50 8.77 2.46 6.94
C VAL A 50 8.99 3.73 6.14
N LEU A 51 8.08 4.02 5.23
CA LEU A 51 8.12 5.14 4.31
C LEU A 51 7.06 6.14 4.74
N THR A 52 7.41 7.42 4.77
CA THR A 52 6.51 8.50 5.17
C THR A 52 5.70 8.96 3.97
N PHE A 53 4.42 9.25 4.17
CA PHE A 53 3.59 9.89 3.17
C PHE A 53 4.18 11.23 2.73
N GLN A 54 4.19 11.46 1.41
CA GLN A 54 4.64 12.70 0.80
C GLN A 54 3.49 13.43 0.11
N GLU A 55 2.76 12.74 -0.76
CA GLU A 55 1.75 13.32 -1.63
C GLU A 55 0.71 12.26 -2.04
N ALA A 56 -0.51 12.69 -2.32
CA ALA A 56 -1.54 11.86 -2.92
C ALA A 56 -2.33 12.65 -3.96
N ASP A 57 -2.82 11.91 -4.97
CA ASP A 57 -3.67 12.42 -6.03
C ASP A 57 -4.87 11.49 -6.27
N GLY A 58 -6.03 12.08 -6.51
CA GLY A 58 -7.33 11.40 -6.66
C GLY A 58 -8.22 11.44 -5.42
N GLU A 59 -9.43 10.89 -5.56
CA GLU A 59 -10.41 10.80 -4.47
C GLU A 59 -9.92 9.86 -3.36
N LEU A 60 -10.14 10.25 -2.11
CA LEU A 60 -9.83 9.41 -0.95
C LEU A 60 -10.94 8.41 -0.70
N ILE A 61 -10.62 7.13 -0.85
CA ILE A 61 -11.50 6.01 -0.52
C ILE A 61 -10.94 5.36 0.75
N PHE A 62 -11.67 5.48 1.86
CA PHE A 62 -11.24 5.00 3.18
C PHE A 62 -9.86 5.53 3.64
N GLY A 63 -9.50 6.73 3.20
CA GLY A 63 -8.22 7.37 3.54
C GLY A 63 -7.04 6.99 2.65
N HIS A 64 -7.29 6.30 1.53
CA HIS A 64 -6.27 5.96 0.53
C HIS A 64 -6.67 6.55 -0.84
N ALA A 65 -5.70 7.10 -1.57
CA ALA A 65 -5.92 7.70 -2.88
C ALA A 65 -5.50 6.76 -4.01
N ALA A 66 -5.95 7.04 -5.24
CA ALA A 66 -5.57 6.28 -6.42
C ALA A 66 -4.05 6.34 -6.68
N THR A 67 -3.44 7.52 -6.50
CA THR A 67 -1.98 7.68 -6.53
C THR A 67 -1.48 8.17 -5.18
N THR A 68 -0.44 7.55 -4.63
CA THR A 68 0.19 8.00 -3.40
C THR A 68 1.70 7.81 -3.45
N ILE A 69 2.44 8.81 -2.99
CA ILE A 69 3.90 8.82 -2.94
C ILE A 69 4.32 8.73 -1.48
N TYR A 70 5.21 7.77 -1.21
CA TYR A 70 5.86 7.57 0.08
C TYR A 70 7.38 7.63 -0.10
N THR A 71 8.08 8.17 0.89
CA THR A 71 9.55 8.36 0.83
C THR A 71 10.23 7.96 2.14
N ASP A 72 11.47 7.48 2.01
CA ASP A 72 12.50 7.54 3.05
C ASP A 72 13.77 8.19 2.47
N ASP A 73 14.85 8.25 3.24
CA ASP A 73 16.11 8.86 2.83
C ASP A 73 16.75 8.23 1.57
N ALA A 74 16.34 7.02 1.19
CA ALA A 74 16.95 6.24 0.12
C ALA A 74 16.00 5.83 -1.00
N LEU A 75 14.68 5.89 -0.77
CA LEU A 75 13.68 5.27 -1.64
C LEU A 75 12.45 6.16 -1.80
N THR A 76 12.00 6.34 -3.04
CA THR A 76 10.64 6.77 -3.37
C THR A 76 9.83 5.57 -3.78
N LEU A 77 8.64 5.42 -3.18
CA LEU A 77 7.65 4.42 -3.55
C LEU A 77 6.37 5.12 -3.97
N THR A 78 5.88 4.80 -5.16
CA THR A 78 4.61 5.31 -5.68
C THR A 78 3.63 4.15 -5.84
N THR A 79 2.45 4.28 -5.25
CA THR A 79 1.30 3.41 -5.53
C THR A 79 0.47 4.05 -6.64
N ARG A 80 0.08 3.28 -7.66
CA ARG A 80 -0.92 3.68 -8.66
C ARG A 80 -1.95 2.57 -8.77
N LEU A 81 -3.15 2.83 -8.29
CA LEU A 81 -4.19 1.83 -8.06
C LEU A 81 -5.50 2.26 -8.72
N GLN A 82 -6.24 1.29 -9.24
CA GLN A 82 -7.66 1.44 -9.50
C GLN A 82 -8.41 0.98 -8.26
N ILE A 83 -9.05 1.90 -7.53
CA ILE A 83 -9.78 1.58 -6.30
C ILE A 83 -11.27 1.55 -6.60
N GLU A 84 -11.91 0.43 -6.30
CA GLU A 84 -13.33 0.20 -6.52
C GLU A 84 -14.03 0.03 -5.16
N PRO A 85 -14.88 0.99 -4.74
CA PRO A 85 -15.78 0.78 -3.62
C PRO A 85 -16.76 -0.34 -3.99
N ARG A 86 -16.65 -1.51 -3.35
CA ARG A 86 -17.52 -2.64 -3.68
C ARG A 86 -18.69 -2.72 -2.70
N SER A 87 -19.91 -2.55 -3.22
CA SER A 87 -21.12 -2.87 -2.48
C SER A 87 -21.12 -4.36 -2.11
N GLY A 88 -21.03 -4.66 -0.81
CA GLY A 88 -20.96 -6.03 -0.27
C GLY A 88 -19.70 -6.34 0.55
N LEU A 89 -18.65 -5.52 0.49
CA LEU A 89 -17.62 -5.50 1.53
C LEU A 89 -18.11 -4.61 2.66
N VAL A 90 -18.37 -5.17 3.84
CA VAL A 90 -18.66 -4.37 5.03
C VAL A 90 -17.39 -3.62 5.41
N GLY A 91 -17.32 -2.33 5.09
CA GLY A 91 -16.20 -1.46 5.43
C GLY A 91 -14.91 -1.74 4.65
N GLY A 92 -14.98 -1.86 3.32
CA GLY A 92 -13.77 -2.01 2.50
C GLY A 92 -13.94 -1.69 1.02
N ALA A 93 -12.82 -1.64 0.30
CA ALA A 93 -12.75 -1.46 -1.15
C ALA A 93 -11.78 -2.47 -1.76
N LEU A 94 -11.87 -2.69 -3.07
CA LEU A 94 -10.91 -3.51 -3.82
C LEU A 94 -9.96 -2.63 -4.61
N ALA A 95 -8.73 -3.08 -4.76
CA ALA A 95 -7.79 -2.57 -5.75
C ALA A 95 -7.44 -3.72 -6.71
N PRO A 96 -8.33 -4.07 -7.67
CA PRO A 96 -8.13 -5.24 -8.51
C PRO A 96 -6.84 -5.16 -9.34
N GLU A 97 -6.45 -3.94 -9.71
CA GLU A 97 -5.28 -3.66 -10.53
C GLU A 97 -4.50 -2.45 -10.02
N GLY A 98 -3.18 -2.53 -10.14
CA GLY A 98 -2.29 -1.43 -9.84
C GLY A 98 -0.82 -1.79 -9.99
N VAL A 99 0.03 -0.80 -9.71
CA VAL A 99 1.48 -0.97 -9.70
C VAL A 99 2.10 -0.31 -8.48
N LEU A 100 3.17 -0.92 -8.00
CA LEU A 100 4.16 -0.29 -7.12
C LEU A 100 5.37 0.10 -7.94
N GLU A 101 5.67 1.39 -7.95
CA GLU A 101 6.88 1.93 -8.56
C GLU A 101 7.88 2.25 -7.46
N LEU A 102 9.08 1.68 -7.56
CA LEU A 102 10.18 1.94 -6.64
C LEU A 102 11.27 2.66 -7.41
N LYS A 103 11.85 3.70 -6.81
CA LYS A 103 13.01 4.41 -7.34
C LYS A 103 13.97 4.75 -6.21
N ASP A 104 15.23 4.36 -6.33
CA ASP A 104 16.26 4.79 -5.40
C ASP A 104 17.02 6.01 -5.90
N GLN A 105 17.90 6.55 -5.05
CA GLN A 105 18.73 7.71 -5.35
C GLN A 105 19.87 7.39 -6.34
N ALA A 106 20.21 6.12 -6.54
CA ALA A 106 21.28 5.66 -7.42
C ALA A 106 20.79 5.40 -8.87
N GLY A 107 19.49 5.58 -9.12
CA GLY A 107 18.87 5.40 -10.43
C GLY A 107 18.31 4.00 -10.68
N TRP A 108 18.34 3.10 -9.68
CA TRP A 108 17.60 1.84 -9.77
C TRP A 108 16.10 2.11 -9.71
N SER A 109 15.34 1.40 -10.54
CA SER A 109 13.89 1.42 -10.49
C SER A 109 13.30 0.05 -10.71
N ALA A 110 12.09 -0.15 -10.19
CA ALA A 110 11.28 -1.34 -10.42
C ALA A 110 9.81 -0.98 -10.49
N ILE A 111 9.08 -1.67 -11.36
CA ILE A 111 7.62 -1.60 -11.45
C ILE A 111 7.07 -2.99 -11.16
N ILE A 112 6.21 -3.10 -10.15
CA ILE A 112 5.70 -4.37 -9.65
C ILE A 112 4.17 -4.35 -9.77
N PRO A 113 3.59 -5.18 -10.65
CA PRO A 113 2.14 -5.34 -10.73
C PRO A 113 1.57 -5.91 -9.43
N VAL A 114 0.53 -5.26 -8.93
CA VAL A 114 -0.12 -5.63 -7.68
C VAL A 114 -1.63 -5.68 -7.82
N SER A 115 -2.26 -6.40 -6.90
CA SER A 115 -3.68 -6.29 -6.59
C SER A 115 -3.83 -6.22 -5.08
N GLY A 116 -4.97 -5.73 -4.60
CA GLY A 116 -5.13 -5.48 -3.19
C GLY A 116 -6.55 -5.19 -2.75
N LEU A 117 -6.63 -4.79 -1.49
CA LEU A 117 -7.88 -4.40 -0.85
C LEU A 117 -7.61 -3.32 0.18
N ILE A 118 -8.65 -2.56 0.48
CA ILE A 118 -8.74 -1.72 1.66
C ILE A 118 -9.70 -2.41 2.64
N ALA A 119 -9.22 -2.72 3.84
CA ALA A 119 -10.03 -3.31 4.91
C ALA A 119 -10.08 -2.36 6.10
N CYS A 120 -11.28 -2.11 6.62
CA CYS A 120 -11.50 -1.31 7.82
C CYS A 120 -11.89 -2.18 9.01
N ALA A 121 -11.25 -1.93 10.15
CA ALA A 121 -11.72 -2.44 11.43
C ALA A 121 -12.91 -1.59 11.91
N PRO A 122 -14.05 -2.21 12.30
CA PRO A 122 -15.22 -1.47 12.75
C PRO A 122 -14.91 -0.64 14.01
N ASN A 123 -15.53 0.54 14.10
CA ASN A 123 -15.69 1.25 15.36
C ASN A 123 -16.70 0.44 16.19
N ARG A 124 -16.32 -0.05 17.37
CA ARG A 124 -17.28 -0.70 18.28
C ARG A 124 -18.35 0.26 18.75
#